data_AF-A0A834T132-F1
#
_entry.id   AF-A0A834T132-F1
#
_cell.length_a   1.000
_cell.length_b   1.000
_cell.length_c   1.000
_cell.angle_alpha   90.00
_cell.angle_beta   90.00
_cell.angle_gamma   90.00
#
_symmetry.space_group_name_H-M   'P 1'
#
loop_
_entity.id
_entity.type
_entity.pdbx_description
1 polymer ?
#
loop_
_entity_poly.entity_id
_entity_poly.type
_entity_poly.pdbx_seq_one_letter_code
_entity_poly.pdbx_strand_id
1 'polypeptide(L)'
;MKPSLFFLLFFTITVTKLASLSQASPILDAFFEPVTPGEKYFLVSSIFKSGGGLKPGVSDQYSPCPVDVIQAEFSFMPDNGVPVVFAIPSSPSPSPSDSSNALTTGSAVEIGFSWKPGCVESATWAVFEDSGEKAWVGIGGLEDHVRAEKVVNGSFKMEDAPWGRLRFNAYKLLFCREGSGACSDVGIEYRDKTRRLVLGGRTTLRFNIFHTEEDDDVGSNHNHIKQVLAGSDLIHVCMYVCMYVY
;
A
#
# COMPACT_ATOMS: atom_id res chain seq x y z
N MET A 1 -64.18 -38.60 23.72
CA MET A 1 -63.13 -38.98 22.75
C MET A 1 -62.65 -37.72 22.06
N LYS A 2 -61.38 -37.33 22.27
CA LYS A 2 -60.69 -36.26 21.53
C LYS A 2 -59.22 -36.67 21.42
N PRO A 3 -58.67 -36.79 20.20
CA PRO A 3 -57.25 -36.55 19.97
C PRO A 3 -57.12 -35.29 19.12
N SER A 4 -56.49 -34.26 19.66
CA SER A 4 -55.04 -34.06 19.68
C SER A 4 -54.61 -33.29 18.42
N LEU A 5 -54.63 -31.97 18.58
CA LEU A 5 -54.17 -30.98 17.61
C LEU A 5 -52.64 -31.04 17.60
N PHE A 6 -52.06 -31.55 16.52
CA PHE A 6 -50.61 -31.51 16.27
C PHE A 6 -50.16 -30.05 16.17
N PHE A 7 -49.55 -29.53 17.24
CA PHE A 7 -48.93 -28.21 17.26
C PHE A 7 -47.53 -28.33 16.65
N LEU A 8 -47.42 -28.15 15.34
CA LEU A 8 -46.16 -28.03 14.60
C LEU A 8 -45.49 -26.71 15.00
N LEU A 9 -44.54 -26.78 15.94
CA LEU A 9 -43.68 -25.66 16.33
C LEU A 9 -42.61 -25.48 15.23
N PHE A 10 -42.88 -24.60 14.25
CA PHE A 10 -41.85 -24.15 13.31
C PHE A 10 -40.85 -23.25 14.06
N PHE A 11 -39.66 -23.80 14.34
CA PHE A 11 -38.53 -23.04 14.86
C PHE A 11 -37.92 -22.23 13.71
N THR A 12 -38.37 -20.99 13.54
CA THR A 12 -37.77 -20.07 12.57
C THR A 12 -36.44 -19.55 13.11
N ILE A 13 -35.35 -20.22 12.74
CA ILE A 13 -33.99 -19.70 12.96
C ILE A 13 -33.80 -18.52 12.00
N THR A 14 -34.10 -17.32 12.46
CA THR A 14 -33.74 -16.09 11.77
C THR A 14 -32.24 -15.90 11.91
N VAL A 15 -31.47 -16.33 10.90
CA VAL A 15 -30.06 -15.96 10.75
C VAL A 15 -30.01 -14.46 10.44
N THR A 16 -29.93 -13.64 11.48
CA THR A 16 -29.61 -12.22 11.36
C THR A 16 -28.18 -12.14 10.82
N LYS A 17 -28.06 -11.78 9.54
CA LYS A 17 -26.76 -11.38 8.98
C LYS A 17 -26.35 -10.10 9.69
N LEU A 18 -25.48 -10.24 10.69
CA LEU A 18 -24.77 -9.11 11.28
C LEU A 18 -23.96 -8.47 10.14
N ALA A 19 -24.39 -7.31 9.66
CA ALA A 19 -23.54 -6.46 8.85
C ALA A 19 -22.36 -6.08 9.73
N SER A 20 -21.19 -6.67 9.48
CA SER A 20 -19.96 -6.28 10.15
C SER A 20 -19.70 -4.82 9.79
N LEU A 21 -19.94 -3.92 10.73
CA LEU A 21 -19.41 -2.56 10.65
C LEU A 21 -17.89 -2.71 10.65
N SER A 22 -17.26 -2.53 9.49
CA SER A 22 -15.80 -2.50 9.36
C SER A 22 -15.29 -1.37 10.24
N GLN A 23 -14.70 -1.71 11.39
CA GLN A 23 -14.11 -0.73 12.28
C GLN A 23 -12.73 -0.36 11.74
N ALA A 24 -12.49 0.94 11.52
CA ALA A 24 -11.18 1.44 11.13
C ALA A 24 -10.13 0.94 12.14
N SER A 25 -9.09 0.30 11.64
CA SER A 25 -8.02 -0.30 12.44
C SER A 25 -6.72 0.43 12.19
N PRO A 26 -5.82 0.56 13.19
CA PRO A 26 -4.49 1.13 12.98
C PRO A 26 -3.75 0.36 11.88
N ILE A 27 -3.05 1.10 11.02
CA ILE A 27 -2.12 0.52 10.05
C ILE A 27 -0.81 0.25 10.79
N LEU A 28 -0.35 -0.98 10.69
CA LEU A 28 0.83 -1.48 11.39
C LEU A 28 1.91 -1.82 10.38
N ASP A 29 3.16 -1.70 10.79
CA ASP A 29 4.28 -2.20 10.02
C ASP A 29 4.47 -3.72 10.20
N ALA A 30 5.54 -4.25 9.60
CA ALA A 30 5.92 -5.66 9.65
C ALA A 30 6.31 -6.13 11.07
N PHE A 31 6.63 -5.21 11.97
CA PHE A 31 6.96 -5.46 13.38
C PHE A 31 5.78 -5.19 14.33
N PHE A 32 4.58 -4.99 13.77
CA PHE A 32 3.35 -4.70 14.51
C PHE A 32 3.36 -3.34 15.24
N GLU A 33 4.23 -2.42 14.81
CA GLU A 33 4.25 -1.05 15.32
C GLU A 33 3.34 -0.15 14.47
N PRO A 34 2.62 0.82 15.07
CA PRO A 34 1.81 1.76 14.31
C PRO A 34 2.62 2.57 13.31
N VAL A 35 2.13 2.64 12.07
CA VAL A 35 2.72 3.51 11.05
C VAL A 35 2.46 4.97 11.41
N THR A 36 3.55 5.73 11.53
CA THR A 36 3.56 7.13 11.96
C THR A 36 3.68 8.06 10.75
N PRO A 37 2.76 9.00 10.53
CA PRO A 37 2.90 9.99 9.48
C PRO A 37 4.19 10.81 9.61
N GLY A 38 4.84 11.12 8.48
CA GLY A 38 6.12 11.83 8.44
C GLY A 38 7.35 10.92 8.46
N GLU A 39 7.24 9.72 9.02
CA GLU A 39 8.31 8.72 9.01
C GLU A 39 8.42 8.02 7.65
N LYS A 40 9.59 7.41 7.41
CA LYS A 40 9.95 6.75 6.15
C LYS A 40 9.69 5.25 6.23
N TYR A 41 9.05 4.70 5.22
CA TYR A 41 8.72 3.28 5.15
C TYR A 41 8.95 2.68 3.76
N PHE A 42 9.49 1.48 3.66
CA PHE A 42 9.45 0.70 2.42
C PHE A 42 8.10 0.00 2.28
N LEU A 43 7.52 0.04 1.07
CA LEU A 43 6.37 -0.77 0.70
C LEU A 43 6.85 -1.93 -0.15
N VAL A 44 6.83 -3.15 0.38
CA VAL A 44 7.41 -4.33 -0.25
C VAL A 44 6.33 -5.37 -0.50
N SER A 45 6.38 -6.03 -1.66
CA SER A 45 5.40 -7.07 -2.01
C SER A 45 5.23 -8.11 -0.90
N SER A 46 3.99 -8.34 -0.48
CA SER A 46 3.68 -9.36 0.53
C SER A 46 3.55 -10.76 -0.06
N ILE A 47 3.64 -10.89 -1.38
CA ILE A 47 3.45 -12.14 -2.10
C ILE A 47 4.82 -12.64 -2.56
N PHE A 48 5.20 -13.81 -2.09
CA PHE A 48 6.44 -14.45 -2.45
C PHE A 48 6.63 -14.55 -3.97
N LYS A 49 7.82 -14.20 -4.45
CA LYS A 49 8.18 -14.17 -5.88
C LYS A 49 7.31 -13.24 -6.75
N SER A 50 6.53 -12.35 -6.15
CA SER A 50 5.65 -11.42 -6.87
C SER A 50 6.22 -10.00 -6.99
N GLY A 51 7.52 -9.80 -6.74
CA GLY A 51 8.22 -8.51 -6.92
C GLY A 51 8.96 -8.03 -5.67
N GLY A 52 9.64 -6.91 -5.83
CA GLY A 52 10.25 -6.15 -4.73
C GLY A 52 9.35 -5.02 -4.25
N GLY A 53 9.97 -3.95 -3.77
CA GLY A 53 9.30 -2.72 -3.35
C GLY A 53 9.03 -1.73 -4.47
N LEU A 54 8.60 -0.53 -4.10
CA LEU A 54 8.08 0.48 -5.02
C LEU A 54 9.09 1.62 -5.24
N LYS A 55 9.22 2.10 -6.48
CA LYS A 55 10.14 3.18 -6.82
C LYS A 55 9.65 4.00 -8.01
N PRO A 56 10.15 5.24 -8.18
CA PRO A 56 9.99 5.96 -9.43
C PRO A 56 10.62 5.18 -10.60
N GLY A 57 9.95 5.14 -11.73
CA GLY A 57 10.42 4.43 -12.91
C GLY A 57 9.82 4.95 -14.22
N VAL A 58 10.28 4.36 -15.31
CA VAL A 58 9.84 4.70 -16.67
C VAL A 58 8.98 3.54 -17.19
N SER A 59 7.70 3.80 -17.45
CA SER A 59 6.80 2.86 -18.15
C SER A 59 6.45 3.30 -19.58
N ASP A 60 6.88 4.50 -19.96
CA ASP A 60 6.76 5.00 -21.33
C ASP A 60 8.15 5.19 -21.91
N GLN A 61 8.45 4.47 -23.00
CA GLN A 61 9.73 4.55 -23.69
C GLN A 61 10.15 5.97 -24.12
N TYR A 62 9.21 6.91 -24.21
CA TYR A 62 9.48 8.30 -24.59
C TYR A 62 9.57 9.24 -23.38
N SER A 63 9.31 8.76 -22.16
CA SER A 63 9.40 9.61 -20.97
C SER A 63 10.86 9.87 -20.62
N PRO A 64 11.31 11.14 -20.56
CA PRO A 64 12.67 11.49 -20.17
C PRO A 64 12.88 11.40 -18.65
N CYS A 65 11.81 11.24 -17.87
CA CYS A 65 11.82 11.30 -16.42
C CYS A 65 11.13 10.06 -15.82
N PRO A 66 11.69 9.43 -14.77
CA PRO A 66 11.08 8.28 -14.12
C PRO A 66 9.95 8.73 -13.18
N VAL A 67 8.77 9.00 -13.75
CA VAL A 67 7.62 9.58 -13.05
C VAL A 67 6.52 8.58 -12.73
N ASP A 68 6.60 7.37 -13.25
CA ASP A 68 5.64 6.32 -12.93
C ASP A 68 6.01 5.66 -11.60
N VAL A 69 5.00 5.30 -10.80
CA VAL A 69 5.22 4.43 -9.65
C VAL A 69 5.25 2.99 -10.13
N ILE A 70 6.40 2.33 -9.98
CA ILE A 70 6.61 0.97 -10.46
C ILE A 70 6.99 0.04 -9.32
N GLN A 71 6.62 -1.23 -9.47
CA GLN A 71 7.10 -2.29 -8.60
C GLN A 71 8.40 -2.87 -9.15
N ALA A 72 9.43 -2.95 -8.31
CA ALA A 72 10.67 -3.64 -8.65
C ALA A 72 10.40 -5.11 -8.99
N GLU A 73 11.19 -5.65 -9.91
CA GLU A 73 11.11 -7.07 -10.24
C GLU A 73 11.58 -7.92 -9.07
N PHE A 74 11.10 -9.16 -9.04
CA PHE A 74 11.63 -10.13 -8.10
C PHE A 74 13.06 -10.50 -8.53
N SER A 75 14.00 -10.43 -7.59
CA SER A 75 15.39 -10.79 -7.79
C SER A 75 15.93 -11.44 -6.51
N PHE A 76 17.02 -12.23 -6.65
CA PHE A 76 17.70 -12.85 -5.50
C PHE A 76 18.27 -11.81 -4.52
N MET A 77 18.59 -10.61 -5.01
CA MET A 77 18.86 -9.43 -4.19
C MET A 77 17.57 -8.59 -4.17
N PRO A 78 16.80 -8.60 -3.08
CA PRO A 78 15.53 -7.88 -3.04
C PRO A 78 15.78 -6.37 -3.16
N ASP A 79 15.19 -5.76 -4.18
CA ASP A 79 15.11 -4.31 -4.33
C ASP A 79 13.91 -3.82 -3.52
N ASN A 80 14.16 -3.19 -2.37
CA ASN A 80 13.12 -2.64 -1.50
C ASN A 80 12.49 -1.35 -2.04
N GLY A 81 13.02 -0.80 -3.14
CA GLY A 81 12.55 0.43 -3.74
C GLY A 81 13.00 1.68 -2.99
N VAL A 82 12.19 2.73 -3.07
CA VAL A 82 12.41 4.01 -2.41
C VAL A 82 11.42 4.13 -1.25
N PRO A 83 11.86 4.54 -0.04
CA PRO A 83 10.94 4.72 1.08
C PRO A 83 9.87 5.75 0.74
N VAL A 84 8.64 5.54 1.20
CA VAL A 84 7.54 6.49 1.16
C VAL A 84 7.38 7.18 2.50
N VAL A 85 6.79 8.36 2.47
CA VAL A 85 6.32 9.11 3.63
C VAL A 85 4.81 9.26 3.51
N PHE A 86 4.11 9.00 4.61
CA PHE A 86 2.67 9.15 4.71
C PHE A 86 2.30 10.49 5.35
N ALA A 87 1.24 11.13 4.85
CA ALA A 87 0.63 12.28 5.48
C ALA A 87 -0.89 12.13 5.55
N ILE A 88 -1.51 12.74 6.56
CA ILE A 88 -2.96 12.80 6.71
C ILE A 88 -3.42 14.08 5.99
N PRO A 89 -4.25 13.98 4.94
CA PRO A 89 -4.79 15.16 4.26
C PRO A 89 -5.51 16.04 5.29
N SER A 90 -5.18 17.34 5.33
CA SER A 90 -5.74 18.37 6.24
C SER A 90 -5.27 18.42 7.70
N SER A 91 -4.20 17.71 8.11
CA SER A 91 -3.60 17.94 9.43
C SER A 91 -2.59 19.12 9.41
N PRO A 92 -2.75 20.17 10.23
CA PRO A 92 -1.77 21.24 10.35
C PRO A 92 -0.55 20.72 11.11
N SER A 93 0.47 20.24 10.39
CA SER A 93 1.76 19.74 10.91
C SER A 93 1.62 18.70 12.04
N PRO A 94 1.84 17.40 11.78
CA PRO A 94 1.71 16.38 12.81
C PRO A 94 2.75 16.65 13.91
N SER A 95 2.28 17.17 15.05
CA SER A 95 3.09 17.20 16.25
C SER A 95 3.28 15.75 16.71
N PRO A 96 4.52 15.29 16.99
CA PRO A 96 4.82 13.89 17.28
C PRO A 96 4.21 13.35 18.58
N SER A 97 3.52 14.20 19.37
CA SER A 97 2.92 13.85 20.66
C SER A 97 1.44 13.49 20.62
N ASP A 98 0.75 13.65 19.49
CA ASP A 98 -0.68 13.38 19.40
C ASP A 98 -0.93 11.95 18.90
N SER A 99 -1.23 11.04 19.83
CA SER A 99 -1.67 9.67 19.53
C SER A 99 -2.98 9.60 18.71
N SER A 100 -3.60 10.74 18.39
CA SER A 100 -4.72 10.88 17.45
C SER A 100 -4.30 10.97 15.98
N ASN A 101 -3.00 11.03 15.67
CA ASN A 101 -2.46 11.08 14.30
C ASN A 101 -2.11 9.70 13.72
N ALA A 102 -2.62 8.61 14.31
CA ALA A 102 -2.36 7.26 13.80
C ALA A 102 -3.03 7.06 12.43
N LEU A 103 -2.29 6.51 11.47
CA LEU A 103 -2.85 6.13 10.17
C LEU A 103 -3.79 4.93 10.38
N THR A 104 -5.04 5.02 9.91
CA THR A 104 -6.02 3.94 10.05
C THR A 104 -6.54 3.47 8.70
N THR A 105 -6.95 2.20 8.63
CA THR A 105 -7.57 1.63 7.43
C THR A 105 -8.84 2.40 7.05
N GLY A 106 -9.05 2.58 5.74
CA GLY A 106 -10.20 3.30 5.18
C GLY A 106 -10.13 4.84 5.28
N SER A 107 -9.14 5.39 5.98
CA SER A 107 -8.88 6.84 6.02
C SER A 107 -8.12 7.29 4.77
N ALA A 108 -8.34 8.55 4.38
CA ALA A 108 -7.59 9.16 3.29
C ALA A 108 -6.12 9.35 3.71
N VAL A 109 -5.20 9.06 2.79
CA VAL A 109 -3.76 9.19 3.00
C VAL A 109 -3.11 9.84 1.78
N GLU A 110 -2.16 10.74 2.03
CA GLU A 110 -1.20 11.20 1.03
C GLU A 110 0.06 10.35 1.14
N ILE A 111 0.57 9.94 -0.01
CA ILE A 111 1.76 9.09 -0.11
C ILE A 111 2.73 9.83 -1.01
N GLY A 112 3.98 9.97 -0.58
CA GLY A 112 5.04 10.51 -1.42
C GLY A 112 6.32 9.72 -1.23
N PHE A 113 7.17 9.66 -2.26
CA PHE A 113 8.50 9.12 -2.06
C PHE A 113 9.36 10.07 -1.21
N SER A 114 10.19 9.53 -0.35
CA SER A 114 11.22 10.27 0.40
C SER A 114 12.29 10.88 -0.50
N TRP A 115 12.44 10.36 -1.72
CA TRP A 115 13.33 10.87 -2.75
C TRP A 115 12.57 11.06 -4.07
N LYS A 116 12.90 12.11 -4.83
CA LYS A 116 12.37 12.36 -6.17
C LYS A 116 13.49 12.54 -7.21
N PRO A 117 13.24 12.17 -8.47
CA PRO A 117 14.10 12.55 -9.59
C PRO A 117 14.22 14.07 -9.70
N GLY A 118 15.37 14.57 -10.17
CA GLY A 118 15.60 16.02 -10.33
C GLY A 118 14.72 16.69 -11.39
N CYS A 119 14.01 15.92 -12.21
CA CYS A 119 13.15 16.39 -13.29
C CYS A 119 11.68 16.62 -12.89
N VAL A 120 11.29 16.37 -11.63
CA VAL A 120 9.95 16.67 -11.13
C VAL A 120 10.00 17.54 -9.89
N GLU A 121 8.99 18.37 -9.66
CA GLU A 121 8.93 19.23 -8.46
C GLU A 121 8.38 18.49 -7.23
N SER A 122 7.51 17.49 -7.42
CA SER A 122 6.85 16.78 -6.33
C SER A 122 7.11 15.28 -6.35
N ALA A 123 7.34 14.70 -5.17
CA ALA A 123 7.43 13.25 -4.94
C ALA A 123 6.08 12.63 -4.55
N THR A 124 5.04 13.46 -4.36
CA THR A 124 3.71 13.03 -3.94
C THR A 124 3.03 12.27 -5.06
N TRP A 125 2.41 11.15 -4.71
CA TRP A 125 1.70 10.30 -5.63
C TRP A 125 0.39 10.95 -6.04
N ALA A 126 0.12 10.88 -7.34
CA ALA A 126 -1.13 11.28 -7.95
C ALA A 126 -1.59 10.19 -8.94
N VAL A 127 -2.87 10.25 -9.32
CA VAL A 127 -3.42 9.39 -10.36
C VAL A 127 -3.55 10.19 -11.64
N PHE A 128 -2.99 9.66 -12.72
CA PHE A 128 -3.04 10.23 -14.05
C PHE A 128 -3.91 9.35 -14.94
N GLU A 129 -4.61 9.95 -15.89
CA GLU A 129 -5.36 9.20 -16.88
C GLU A 129 -5.21 9.80 -18.27
N ASP A 130 -5.37 8.92 -19.25
CA ASP A 130 -5.51 9.25 -20.66
C ASP A 130 -6.78 8.57 -21.21
N SER A 131 -7.14 8.88 -22.46
CA SER A 131 -8.35 8.34 -23.09
C SER A 131 -8.26 6.85 -23.51
N GLY A 132 -7.09 6.22 -23.43
CA GLY A 132 -6.82 4.91 -24.02
C GLY A 132 -6.38 3.81 -23.06
N GLU A 133 -5.97 4.15 -21.84
CA GLU A 133 -5.40 3.23 -20.86
C GLU A 133 -6.08 3.31 -19.49
N LYS A 134 -5.76 2.34 -18.63
CA LYS A 134 -6.13 2.43 -17.22
C LYS A 134 -5.36 3.58 -16.57
N ALA A 135 -6.06 4.37 -15.76
CA ALA A 135 -5.45 5.40 -14.94
C ALA A 135 -4.30 4.81 -14.10
N TRP A 136 -3.16 5.49 -14.03
CA TRP A 136 -1.95 5.02 -13.38
C TRP A 136 -1.50 5.92 -12.24
N VAL A 137 -0.68 5.36 -11.35
CA VAL A 137 -0.08 6.10 -10.24
C VAL A 137 1.29 6.62 -10.67
N GLY A 138 1.52 7.91 -10.46
CA GLY A 138 2.77 8.58 -10.78
C GLY A 138 3.11 9.67 -9.77
N ILE A 139 4.24 10.33 -9.98
CA ILE A 139 4.70 11.52 -9.25
C ILE A 139 4.86 12.69 -10.22
N GLY A 140 5.10 13.90 -9.71
CA GLY A 140 5.23 15.11 -10.52
C GLY A 140 3.89 15.73 -10.93
N GLY A 141 3.94 16.68 -11.87
CA GLY A 141 2.81 17.39 -12.44
C GLY A 141 2.36 16.79 -13.78
N LEU A 142 1.29 17.33 -14.37
CA LEU A 142 0.77 16.85 -15.66
C LEU A 142 1.80 16.99 -16.79
N GLU A 143 2.60 18.05 -16.74
CA GLU A 143 3.69 18.37 -17.65
C GLU A 143 4.81 17.33 -17.68
N ASP A 144 4.95 16.54 -16.61
CA ASP A 144 5.99 15.51 -16.49
C ASP A 144 5.59 14.19 -17.16
N HIS A 145 4.30 14.04 -17.53
CA HIS A 145 3.73 12.82 -18.11
C HIS A 145 3.37 13.02 -19.58
N VAL A 146 4.17 12.46 -20.49
CA VAL A 146 4.03 12.64 -21.95
C VAL A 146 2.63 12.31 -22.51
N ARG A 147 1.92 11.35 -21.90
CA ARG A 147 0.59 10.90 -22.37
C ARG A 147 -0.56 11.28 -21.46
N ALA A 148 -0.32 11.83 -20.28
CA ALA A 148 -1.40 12.16 -19.37
C ALA A 148 -2.25 13.30 -19.94
N GLU A 149 -3.57 13.10 -19.98
CA GLU A 149 -4.51 14.14 -20.38
C GLU A 149 -5.00 14.94 -19.17
N LYS A 150 -5.05 14.30 -18.00
CA LYS A 150 -5.43 14.95 -16.74
C LYS A 150 -4.92 14.21 -15.50
N VAL A 151 -4.89 14.95 -14.39
CA VAL A 151 -4.77 14.41 -13.04
C VAL A 151 -6.18 14.13 -12.51
N VAL A 152 -6.36 12.96 -11.89
CA VAL A 152 -7.62 12.55 -11.28
C VAL A 152 -7.68 13.00 -9.84
N ASN A 153 -8.66 13.83 -9.51
CA ASN A 153 -8.92 14.23 -8.12
C ASN A 153 -9.53 13.07 -7.32
N GLY A 154 -9.01 12.87 -6.11
CA GLY A 154 -9.44 11.80 -5.22
C GLY A 154 -8.47 11.62 -4.06
N SER A 155 -8.59 10.48 -3.38
CA SER A 155 -7.73 10.16 -2.24
C SER A 155 -7.31 8.70 -2.26
N PHE A 156 -6.07 8.45 -1.87
CA PHE A 156 -5.63 7.10 -1.57
C PHE A 156 -6.16 6.66 -0.21
N LYS A 157 -6.38 5.35 -0.08
CA LYS A 157 -6.77 4.68 1.17
C LYS A 157 -6.09 3.34 1.26
N MET A 158 -5.88 2.86 2.47
CA MET A 158 -5.35 1.52 2.70
C MET A 158 -6.38 0.65 3.40
N GLU A 159 -6.41 -0.62 3.02
CA GLU A 159 -7.25 -1.65 3.63
C GLU A 159 -6.42 -2.89 3.93
N ASP A 160 -6.85 -3.64 4.93
CA ASP A 160 -6.30 -4.96 5.22
C ASP A 160 -6.48 -5.90 4.02
N ALA A 161 -5.39 -6.54 3.61
CA ALA A 161 -5.36 -7.55 2.56
C ALA A 161 -4.54 -8.77 2.98
N PRO A 162 -4.88 -9.41 4.13
CA PRO A 162 -4.13 -10.54 4.66
C PRO A 162 -4.11 -11.70 3.65
N TRP A 163 -2.98 -12.38 3.55
CA TRP A 163 -2.82 -13.51 2.64
C TRP A 163 -2.85 -14.84 3.39
N GLY A 164 -3.87 -15.66 3.09
CA GLY A 164 -4.03 -16.98 3.69
C GLY A 164 -4.45 -16.93 5.17
N ARG A 165 -4.08 -17.98 5.92
CA ARG A 165 -4.38 -18.11 7.36
C ARG A 165 -3.33 -17.47 8.27
N LEU A 166 -2.23 -16.99 7.70
CA LEU A 166 -1.14 -16.36 8.46
C LEU A 166 -1.42 -14.87 8.59
N ARG A 167 -1.33 -14.35 9.82
CA ARG A 167 -1.53 -12.93 10.12
C ARG A 167 -0.28 -12.12 9.81
N PHE A 168 0.11 -12.08 8.53
CA PHE A 168 1.01 -11.03 8.08
C PHE A 168 0.16 -9.79 7.80
N ASN A 169 0.53 -8.65 8.40
CA ASN A 169 -0.12 -7.37 8.17
C ASN A 169 0.17 -6.90 6.75
N ALA A 170 -0.57 -7.46 5.79
CA ALA A 170 -0.50 -7.08 4.40
C ALA A 170 -1.65 -6.13 4.10
N TYR A 171 -1.33 -5.10 3.34
CA TYR A 171 -2.27 -4.06 2.94
C TYR A 171 -2.44 -4.04 1.44
N LYS A 172 -3.56 -3.52 1.00
CA LYS A 172 -3.77 -3.08 -0.38
C LYS A 172 -4.05 -1.58 -0.39
N LEU A 173 -3.72 -0.95 -1.51
CA LEU A 173 -4.00 0.45 -1.75
C LEU A 173 -5.25 0.58 -2.61
N LEU A 174 -6.09 1.56 -2.30
CA LEU A 174 -7.25 1.94 -3.08
C LEU A 174 -7.14 3.41 -3.44
N PHE A 175 -7.77 3.80 -4.54
CA PHE A 175 -7.98 5.20 -4.89
C PHE A 175 -9.48 5.47 -5.05
N CYS A 176 -9.98 6.43 -4.28
CA CYS A 176 -11.37 6.85 -4.32
C CYS A 176 -11.47 8.18 -5.07
N ARG A 177 -12.16 8.16 -6.21
CA ARG A 177 -12.32 9.35 -7.04
C ARG A 177 -13.29 10.32 -6.36
N GLU A 178 -12.93 11.60 -6.35
CA GLU A 178 -13.76 12.62 -5.73
C GLU A 178 -15.14 12.69 -6.43
N GLY A 179 -16.21 12.84 -5.66
CA GLY A 179 -17.57 13.00 -6.17
C GLY A 179 -18.25 11.73 -6.72
N SER A 180 -17.53 10.62 -6.94
CA SER A 180 -18.13 9.39 -7.48
C SER A 180 -18.59 8.40 -6.39
N GLY A 181 -18.04 8.50 -5.19
CA GLY A 181 -18.21 7.51 -4.11
C GLY A 181 -17.57 6.14 -4.41
N ALA A 182 -16.97 5.96 -5.59
CA ALA A 182 -16.38 4.71 -6.04
C ALA A 182 -14.87 4.69 -5.79
N CYS A 183 -14.39 3.59 -5.20
CA CYS A 183 -12.98 3.32 -4.98
C CYS A 183 -12.53 2.15 -5.86
N SER A 184 -11.34 2.27 -6.44
CA SER A 184 -10.70 1.20 -7.22
C SER A 184 -9.46 0.71 -6.50
N ASP A 185 -9.26 -0.61 -6.45
CA ASP A 185 -8.00 -1.18 -6.00
C ASP A 185 -6.86 -0.72 -6.92
N VAL A 186 -5.73 -0.36 -6.32
CA VAL A 186 -4.48 -0.12 -7.04
C VAL A 186 -3.81 -1.48 -7.26
N GLY A 187 -3.58 -1.81 -8.52
CA GLY A 187 -2.97 -3.06 -8.96
C GLY A 187 -1.72 -2.82 -9.79
N ILE A 188 -1.16 -3.91 -10.27
CA ILE A 188 0.02 -3.94 -11.14
C ILE A 188 -0.44 -4.28 -12.56
N GLU A 189 0.09 -3.55 -13.54
CA GLU A 189 -0.04 -3.82 -14.97
C GLU A 189 1.34 -3.84 -15.62
N TYR A 190 1.54 -4.75 -16.57
CA TYR A 190 2.80 -4.84 -17.31
C TYR A 190 2.73 -3.93 -18.53
N ARG A 191 3.61 -2.94 -18.60
CA ARG A 191 3.76 -2.04 -19.76
C ARG A 191 5.24 -1.94 -20.10
N ASP A 192 5.61 -2.29 -21.33
CA ASP A 192 7.00 -2.26 -21.80
C ASP A 192 8.01 -2.96 -20.87
N LYS A 193 7.59 -4.10 -20.30
CA LYS A 193 8.32 -4.90 -19.27
C LYS A 193 8.42 -4.24 -17.89
N THR A 194 7.84 -3.06 -17.72
CA THR A 194 7.75 -2.37 -16.43
C THR A 194 6.44 -2.73 -15.71
N ARG A 195 6.51 -2.91 -14.39
CA ARG A 195 5.37 -3.27 -13.53
C ARG A 195 4.77 -2.01 -12.93
N ARG A 196 3.97 -1.27 -13.71
CA ARG A 196 3.38 0.02 -13.30
C ARG A 196 2.17 -0.19 -12.38
N LEU A 197 2.00 0.70 -11.41
CA LEU A 197 0.78 0.76 -10.60
C LEU A 197 -0.36 1.43 -11.38
N VAL A 198 -1.51 0.76 -11.44
CA VAL A 198 -2.72 1.27 -12.13
C VAL A 198 -3.99 0.99 -11.34
N LEU A 199 -5.02 1.81 -11.55
CA LEU A 199 -6.35 1.55 -11.01
C LEU A 199 -6.97 0.34 -11.72
N GLY A 200 -7.43 -0.65 -10.95
CA GLY A 200 -8.00 -1.89 -11.50
C GLY A 200 -6.97 -2.73 -12.27
N GLY A 201 -5.71 -2.73 -11.84
CA GLY A 201 -4.65 -3.53 -12.46
C GLY A 201 -4.97 -5.02 -12.48
N ARG A 202 -4.28 -5.78 -13.35
CA ARG A 202 -4.49 -7.23 -13.51
C ARG A 202 -4.32 -8.00 -12.19
N THR A 203 -3.48 -7.52 -11.29
CA THR A 203 -3.30 -8.10 -9.96
C THR A 203 -3.28 -6.97 -8.94
N THR A 204 -4.10 -7.06 -7.90
CA THR A 204 -4.08 -6.11 -6.78
C THR A 204 -2.69 -6.12 -6.13
N LEU A 205 -2.11 -4.94 -5.93
CA LEU A 205 -0.86 -4.80 -5.20
C LEU A 205 -1.14 -5.10 -3.72
N ARG A 206 -0.45 -6.13 -3.20
CA ARG A 206 -0.43 -6.42 -1.77
C ARG A 206 0.97 -6.23 -1.24
N PHE A 207 1.10 -5.49 -0.14
CA PHE A 207 2.38 -5.11 0.41
C PHE A 207 2.41 -5.14 1.93
N ASN A 208 3.59 -5.41 2.47
CA ASN A 208 3.93 -5.14 3.86
C ASN A 208 4.66 -3.80 3.94
N ILE A 209 4.62 -3.19 5.11
CA ILE A 209 5.23 -1.89 5.39
C ILE A 209 6.41 -2.14 6.31
N PHE A 210 7.57 -1.59 5.99
CA PHE A 210 8.78 -1.73 6.79
C PHE A 210 9.32 -0.34 7.14
N HIS A 211 9.45 -0.03 8.43
CA HIS A 211 10.07 1.21 8.87
C HIS A 211 11.54 1.28 8.41
N THR A 212 12.00 2.46 8.02
CA THR A 212 13.44 2.67 7.78
C THR A 212 14.09 3.10 9.08
N GLU A 213 15.13 2.41 9.52
CA GLU A 213 15.97 2.95 10.58
C GLU A 213 16.87 4.05 9.98
N GLU A 214 16.85 5.26 10.54
CA GLU A 214 17.90 6.24 10.29
C GLU A 214 19.15 5.77 11.04
N ASP A 215 20.17 5.31 10.31
CA ASP A 215 21.50 5.18 10.88
C ASP A 215 22.10 6.59 11.00
N ASP A 216 22.24 7.08 12.24
CA ASP A 216 22.95 8.31 12.59
C ASP A 216 24.45 8.30 12.22
N ASP A 217 24.94 7.26 11.53
CA ASP A 217 26.33 7.15 11.10
C ASP A 217 26.53 7.76 9.71
N VAL A 218 27.08 8.97 9.73
CA VAL A 218 27.73 9.67 8.63
C VAL A 218 28.62 8.69 7.83
N GLY A 219 28.19 8.32 6.62
CA GLY A 219 29.09 7.90 5.55
C GLY A 219 29.09 6.44 5.12
N SER A 220 27.94 5.77 4.97
CA SER A 220 27.86 4.51 4.21
C SER A 220 26.62 4.44 3.31
N ASN A 221 26.85 4.30 2.00
CA ASN A 221 25.84 4.13 0.94
C ASN A 221 25.19 2.72 0.97
N HIS A 222 24.66 2.29 2.11
CA HIS A 222 23.88 1.05 2.21
C HIS A 222 22.63 1.31 3.05
N ASN A 223 21.49 1.48 2.37
CA ASN A 223 20.16 1.46 2.99
C ASN A 223 19.88 0.02 3.45
N HIS A 224 20.35 -0.34 4.65
CA HIS A 224 20.04 -1.61 5.27
C HIS A 224 18.69 -1.52 5.98
N ILE A 225 17.78 -2.47 5.70
CA ILE A 225 16.81 -2.89 6.72
C ILE A 225 17.67 -3.52 7.82
N LYS A 226 17.72 -2.95 9.03
CA LYS A 226 18.30 -3.68 10.15
C LYS A 226 17.43 -4.93 10.38
N GLN A 227 17.97 -6.09 10.05
CA GLN A 227 17.49 -7.34 10.64
C GLN A 227 17.92 -7.31 12.10
N VAL A 228 17.08 -6.71 12.95
CA VAL A 228 17.29 -6.76 14.40
C VAL A 228 16.92 -8.17 14.88
N LEU A 229 17.91 -9.06 14.84
CA LEU A 229 17.91 -10.31 15.59
C LEU A 229 18.27 -10.01 17.05
N ALA A 230 17.36 -9.39 17.79
CA ALA A 230 17.51 -9.23 19.22
C ALA A 230 16.16 -9.42 19.94
N GLY A 231 15.85 -10.70 20.18
CA GLY A 231 15.15 -11.13 21.40
C GLY A 231 13.74 -10.64 21.67
N SER A 232 12.76 -11.13 20.91
CA SER A 232 11.61 -11.91 21.40
C SER A 232 10.66 -12.19 20.24
N ASP A 233 10.17 -13.43 20.13
CA ASP A 233 9.33 -13.99 19.05
C ASP A 233 10.02 -14.39 17.73
N LEU A 234 11.01 -15.29 17.88
CA LEU A 234 11.77 -15.95 16.82
C LEU A 234 10.95 -16.79 15.80
N ILE A 235 9.63 -16.94 15.94
CA ILE A 235 8.84 -17.81 15.04
C ILE A 235 8.25 -17.03 13.86
N HIS A 236 7.87 -15.76 14.05
CA HIS A 236 7.23 -14.96 13.00
C HIS A 236 8.24 -14.36 12.01
N VAL A 237 9.42 -13.93 12.49
CA VAL A 237 10.51 -13.39 11.66
C VAL A 237 11.22 -14.50 10.88
N CYS A 238 11.37 -15.68 11.48
CA CYS A 238 12.09 -16.80 10.87
C CYS A 238 11.39 -17.34 9.61
N MET A 239 10.06 -17.26 9.51
CA MET A 239 9.35 -17.65 8.28
C MET A 239 9.59 -16.66 7.13
N TYR A 240 9.71 -15.36 7.43
CA TYR A 240 10.01 -14.33 6.42
C TYR A 240 11.48 -14.43 5.98
N VAL A 241 12.43 -14.56 6.90
CA VAL A 241 13.85 -14.74 6.57
C VAL A 241 14.11 -16.05 5.82
N CYS A 242 13.48 -17.16 6.21
CA CYS A 242 13.60 -18.44 5.50
C CYS A 242 12.99 -18.44 4.09
N MET A 243 12.09 -17.52 3.77
CA MET A 243 11.56 -17.39 2.41
C MET A 243 12.48 -16.60 1.48
N TYR A 244 13.32 -15.70 2.01
CA TYR A 244 14.24 -14.88 1.20
C TYR A 244 15.70 -15.37 1.19
N VAL A 245 16.06 -16.38 1.99
CA VAL A 245 17.39 -16.99 2.03
C VAL A 245 17.30 -18.49 1.77
N TYR A 246 17.09 -18.88 0.50
CA TYR A 246 17.51 -20.17 -0.09
C TYR A 246 17.58 -20.06 -1.61
#